data_AF-A0A7J3IKT0-F1
#
_entry.id   AF-A0A7J3IKT0-F1
#
_cell.length_a   1.000
_cell.length_b   1.000
_cell.length_c   1.000
_cell.angle_alpha   90.00
_cell.angle_beta   90.00
_cell.angle_gamma   90.00
#
_symmetry.space_group_name_H-M   'P 1'
#
loop_
_entity.id
_entity.type
_entity.pdbx_description
1 polymer ?
#
loop_
_entity_poly.entity_id
_entity_poly.type
_entity_poly.pdbx_seq_one_letter_code
_entity_poly.pdbx_strand_id
1 'polypeptide(L)'
;MLIGPPKLTRFERARIVGARALQIAMGAPILVEPPKSSASPIDIALKELEAGVLPITIRRTLPDGTYQDIPLKWLLEAEKSERKKASVAS
;
A
#
# COMPACT_ATOMS: atom_id res chain seq x y z
N MET A 1 19.15 6.76 -5.74
CA MET A 1 18.34 5.86 -6.59
C MET A 1 17.42 5.04 -5.70
N LEU A 2 16.18 4.83 -6.12
CA LEU A 2 15.24 3.94 -5.44
C LEU A 2 15.42 2.54 -6.04
N ILE A 3 15.55 1.50 -5.22
CA ILE A 3 15.68 0.12 -5.71
C ILE A 3 14.33 -0.33 -6.28
N GLY A 4 14.30 -0.76 -7.54
CA GLY A 4 13.08 -1.16 -8.24
C GLY A 4 12.24 0.01 -8.74
N PRO A 5 11.00 -0.24 -9.20
CA PRO A 5 10.15 0.80 -9.78
C PRO A 5 9.73 1.84 -8.73
N PRO A 6 9.52 3.12 -9.08
CA PRO A 6 9.13 4.16 -8.15
C PRO A 6 7.69 4.02 -7.60
N LYS A 7 6.99 2.92 -7.92
CA LYS A 7 5.62 2.64 -7.52
C LYS A 7 5.49 1.31 -6.80
N LEU A 8 4.35 1.14 -6.13
CA LEU A 8 3.98 -0.10 -5.49
C LEU A 8 3.71 -1.18 -6.56
N THR A 9 4.41 -2.30 -6.46
CA THR A 9 4.17 -3.42 -7.38
C THR A 9 2.88 -4.15 -7.02
N ARG A 10 2.29 -4.87 -7.98
CA ARG A 10 1.09 -5.69 -7.73
C ARG A 10 1.30 -6.73 -6.62
N PHE A 11 2.51 -7.27 -6.51
CA PHE A 11 2.86 -8.28 -5.50
C PHE A 11 2.98 -7.67 -4.11
N GLU A 12 3.65 -6.52 -3.99
CA GLU A 12 3.72 -5.76 -2.73
C GLU A 12 2.32 -5.34 -2.29
N ARG A 13 1.49 -4.82 -3.21
CA ARG A 13 0.10 -4.45 -2.94
C ARG A 13 -0.69 -5.64 -2.38
N ALA A 14 -0.65 -6.78 -3.06
CA ALA A 14 -1.35 -7.98 -2.62
C ALA A 14 -0.87 -8.47 -1.25
N ARG A 15 0.45 -8.45 -0.99
CA ARG A 15 1.03 -8.87 0.29
C ARG A 15 0.58 -7.96 1.45
N ILE A 16 0.59 -6.64 1.24
CA ILE A 16 0.18 -5.66 2.25
C ILE A 16 -1.30 -5.81 2.57
N VAL A 17 -2.16 -5.89 1.54
CA VAL A 17 -3.60 -6.05 1.73
C VAL A 17 -3.91 -7.36 2.44
N GLY A 18 -3.28 -8.48 2.04
CA GLY A 18 -3.50 -9.77 2.67
C GLY A 18 -3.09 -9.79 4.14
N ALA A 19 -1.89 -9.27 4.45
CA ALA A 19 -1.42 -9.18 5.83
C ALA A 19 -2.32 -8.25 6.68
N ARG A 20 -2.76 -7.12 6.12
CA ARG A 20 -3.61 -6.18 6.84
C ARG A 20 -5.03 -6.73 7.05
N ALA A 21 -5.61 -7.39 6.05
CA ALA A 21 -6.90 -8.05 6.18
C ALA A 21 -6.88 -9.12 7.27
N LEU A 22 -5.78 -9.88 7.39
CA LEU A 22 -5.61 -10.85 8.48
C LEU A 22 -5.58 -10.16 9.85
N GLN A 23 -4.85 -9.06 9.99
CA GLN A 23 -4.83 -8.29 11.24
C GLN A 23 -6.23 -7.82 11.64
N ILE A 24 -7.00 -7.29 10.69
CA ILE A 24 -8.39 -6.84 10.93
C ILE A 24 -9.28 -8.02 11.34
N ALA A 25 -9.15 -9.17 10.66
CA ALA A 25 -9.89 -10.38 11.02
C ALA A 25 -9.56 -10.89 12.44
N MET A 26 -8.35 -10.61 12.93
CA MET A 26 -7.91 -10.90 14.29
C MET A 26 -8.29 -9.82 15.32
N GLY A 27 -9.08 -8.81 14.92
CA GLY A 27 -9.56 -7.75 15.81
C GLY A 27 -8.60 -6.56 15.97
N ALA A 28 -7.61 -6.40 15.09
CA ALA A 28 -6.75 -5.21 15.10
C ALA A 28 -7.57 -3.93 14.83
N PRO A 29 -7.19 -2.79 15.43
CA PRO A 29 -7.91 -1.53 15.24
C PRO A 29 -7.80 -1.04 13.79
N ILE A 30 -8.92 -0.55 13.26
CA ILE A 30 -9.06 0.03 11.93
C ILE A 30 -8.71 1.52 12.00
N LEU A 31 -7.96 2.02 11.02
CA LEU A 31 -7.44 3.40 10.96
C LEU A 31 -8.26 4.35 10.07
N VAL A 32 -9.27 3.81 9.37
CA VAL A 32 -10.20 4.58 8.53
C VAL A 32 -11.61 4.51 9.12
N GLU A 33 -12.48 5.43 8.69
CA GLU A 33 -13.89 5.40 9.07
C GLU A 33 -14.51 4.05 8.68
N PRO A 34 -15.09 3.31 9.66
CA PRO A 34 -15.73 2.04 9.36
C PRO A 34 -16.92 2.30 8.43
N PRO A 35 -17.03 1.58 7.30
CA PRO A 35 -18.18 1.72 6.43
C PRO A 35 -19.48 1.36 7.18
N LYS A 36 -20.57 2.04 6.83
CA LYS A 36 -21.90 1.86 7.46
C LYS A 36 -22.51 0.47 7.22
N SER A 37 -21.94 -0.32 6.32
CA SER A 37 -22.38 -1.68 5.95
C SER A 37 -21.31 -2.72 6.27
N SER A 38 -21.70 -3.99 6.29
CA SER A 38 -20.79 -5.15 6.44
C SER A 38 -19.69 -5.12 5.38
N ALA A 39 -18.54 -4.55 5.69
CA ALA A 39 -17.36 -4.61 4.84
C ALA A 39 -16.49 -5.79 5.25
N SER A 40 -15.98 -6.52 4.26
CA SER A 40 -15.03 -7.59 4.54
C SER A 40 -13.71 -7.00 5.07
N PRO A 41 -12.91 -7.77 5.83
CA PRO A 41 -11.58 -7.33 6.25
C PRO A 41 -10.68 -6.90 5.07
N ILE A 42 -10.88 -7.51 3.89
CA ILE A 42 -10.15 -7.18 2.67
C ILE A 42 -10.54 -5.78 2.17
N ASP A 43 -11.83 -5.46 2.15
CA ASP A 43 -12.31 -4.14 1.71
C ASP A 43 -11.80 -3.03 2.61
N ILE A 44 -11.75 -3.28 3.92
CA ILE A 44 -11.22 -2.34 4.91
C ILE A 44 -9.71 -2.15 4.70
N ALA A 45 -8.96 -3.23 4.53
CA ALA A 45 -7.53 -3.17 4.25
C ALA A 45 -7.20 -2.40 2.95
N LEU A 46 -8.02 -2.58 1.90
CA LEU A 46 -7.89 -1.83 0.65
C LEU A 46 -8.12 -0.33 0.87
N LYS A 47 -9.16 0.04 1.63
CA LYS A 47 -9.44 1.44 1.96
C LYS A 47 -8.32 2.10 2.76
N GLU A 48 -7.77 1.40 3.76
CA GLU A 48 -6.63 1.91 4.53
C GLU A 48 -5.38 2.10 3.68
N LEU A 49 -5.13 1.17 2.75
CA LEU A 49 -4.01 1.26 1.81
C LEU A 49 -4.17 2.47 0.87
N GLU A 50 -5.36 2.67 0.31
CA GLU A 50 -5.65 3.79 -0.59
C GLU A 50 -5.62 5.15 0.11
N ALA A 51 -6.06 5.20 1.38
CA ALA A 51 -5.92 6.36 2.23
C ALA A 51 -4.45 6.66 2.61
N GLY A 52 -3.54 5.68 2.45
CA GLY A 52 -2.12 5.82 2.78
C GLY A 52 -1.85 5.99 4.28
N VAL A 53 -2.73 5.48 5.13
CA VAL A 53 -2.65 5.61 6.60
C VAL A 53 -1.86 4.48 7.27
N LEU A 54 -1.54 3.41 6.53
CA LEU A 54 -0.80 2.27 7.06
C LEU A 54 0.68 2.64 7.31
N PRO A 55 1.19 2.52 8.55
CA PRO A 55 2.58 2.81 8.88
C PRO A 55 3.49 1.63 8.50
N ILE A 56 3.62 1.35 7.19
CA ILE A 56 4.38 0.21 6.65
C ILE A 56 5.59 0.71 5.84
N THR A 57 6.70 0.01 6.00
CA THR A 57 7.92 0.17 5.20
C THR A 57 8.15 -1.11 4.40
N ILE A 58 8.47 -0.98 3.11
CA ILE A 58 8.77 -2.09 2.22
C ILE A 58 10.28 -2.22 2.07
N ARG A 59 10.82 -3.36 2.46
CA ARG A 59 12.22 -3.71 2.18
C ARG A 59 12.33 -4.38 0.82
N ARG A 60 13.06 -3.75 -0.10
CA ARG A 60 13.44 -4.37 -1.38
C ARG A 60 14.89 -4.82 -1.30
N THR A 61 15.12 -6.10 -1.53
CA THR A 61 16.45 -6.72 -1.51
C THR A 61 16.86 -7.10 -2.92
N LEU A 62 18.10 -6.78 -3.29
CA LEU A 62 18.73 -7.17 -4.54
C LEU A 62 19.39 -8.54 -4.41
N PRO A 63 19.68 -9.23 -5.54
CA PRO A 63 20.34 -10.55 -5.51
C PRO A 63 21.73 -10.53 -4.86
N ASP A 64 22.39 -9.37 -4.81
CA ASP A 64 23.68 -9.16 -4.16
C ASP A 64 23.58 -9.04 -2.62
N GLY A 65 22.37 -9.09 -2.06
CA GLY A 65 22.09 -8.98 -0.63
C GLY A 65 21.95 -7.54 -0.13
N THR A 66 22.19 -6.53 -0.97
CA THR A 66 21.90 -5.14 -0.61
C THR A 66 20.38 -4.93 -0.53
N TYR A 67 19.95 -4.00 0.32
CA TYR A 67 18.53 -3.71 0.48
C TYR A 67 18.27 -2.22 0.67
N GLN A 68 17.03 -1.82 0.39
CA GLN A 68 16.53 -0.48 0.68
C GLN A 68 15.16 -0.58 1.34
N ASP A 69 15.02 0.16 2.44
CA ASP A 69 13.77 0.33 3.17
C ASP A 69 13.04 1.55 2.62
N ILE A 70 11.89 1.30 1.99
CA ILE A 70 11.11 2.30 1.25
C ILE A 70 9.77 2.52 1.97
N PRO A 71 9.50 3.72 2.49
CA PRO A 71 8.20 4.03 3.07
C PRO A 71 7.07 3.85 2.06
N LEU A 72 5.99 3.16 2.45
CA LEU A 72 4.83 2.94 1.59
C LEU A 72 4.24 4.24 1.04
N LYS A 73 4.22 5.29 1.88
CA LYS A 73 3.74 6.63 1.51
C LYS A 73 4.41 7.17 0.25
N TRP A 74 5.72 6.96 0.08
CA TRP A 74 6.44 7.45 -1.10
C TRP A 74 5.99 6.75 -2.38
N LEU A 75 5.76 5.43 -2.32
CA LEU A 75 5.31 4.63 -3.45
C LEU A 75 3.88 4.99 -3.87
N LEU A 76 3.01 5.32 -2.91
CA LEU A 76 1.64 5.75 -3.18
C LEU A 76 1.59 7.16 -3.79
N GLU A 77 2.41 8.10 -3.32
CA GLU A 77 2.48 9.44 -3.90
C GLU A 77 3.01 9.42 -5.33
N ALA A 78 3.99 8.55 -5.61
CA ALA A 78 4.47 8.34 -6.97
C ALA A 78 3.36 7.81 -7.90
N GLU A 79 2.54 6.86 -7.46
CA GLU A 79 1.41 6.34 -8.24
C GLU A 79 0.34 7.43 -8.51
N LYS A 80 0.04 8.28 -7.52
CA LYS A 80 -0.86 9.44 -7.69
C LYS A 80 -0.32 10.43 -8.71
N SER A 81 0.99 10.67 -8.70
CA SER A 81 1.65 11.59 -9.65
C SER A 81 1.56 11.08 -11.09
N GLU A 82 1.69 9.76 -11.31
CA GLU A 82 1.50 9.14 -12.63
C GLU A 82 0.05 9.27 -13.11
N ARG A 83 -0.94 9.00 -12.23
CA ARG A 83 -2.38 9.15 -12.57
C ARG A 83 -2.76 10.58 -12.93
N LYS A 84 -2.25 11.59 -12.21
CA LYS A 84 -2.49 13.00 -12.52
C LYS A 84 -1.92 13.39 -13.89
N LYS A 85 -0.75 12.88 -14.25
CA LYS A 85 -0.16 13.13 -15.58
C LYS A 85 -1.01 12.51 -16.69
N ALA A 86 -1.54 11.31 -16.46
CA ALA A 86 -2.42 10.64 -17.42
C ALA A 86 -3.75 11.39 -17.63
N SER A 87 -4.34 11.96 -16.57
CA SER A 87 -5.61 12.72 -16.69
C SER A 87 -5.47 14.10 -17.33
N VAL A 88 -4.28 14.71 -17.31
CA VAL A 88 -4.03 16.04 -17.88
C VAL A 88 -3.63 15.95 -19.37
N ALA A 89 -3.24 14.76 -19.84
CA ALA A 89 -2.89 14.49 -21.23
C ALA A 89 -4.07 13.99 -22.09
N SER A 90 -5.30 14.07 -21.57
CA SER A 90 -6.55 13.71 -22.26
C SER A 90 -7.47 14.92 -22.40
#